data_AF-A0A958Z5A3-F1
#
_entry.id   AF-A0A958Z5A3-F1
#
_cell.length_a   1.000
_cell.length_b   1.000
_cell.length_c   1.000
_cell.angle_alpha   90.00
_cell.angle_beta   90.00
_cell.angle_gamma   90.00
#
_symmetry.space_group_name_H-M   'P 1'
#
loop_
_entity.id
_entity.type
_entity.pdbx_description
1 polymer ?
#
loop_
_entity_poly.entity_id
_entity_poly.type
_entity_poly.pdbx_seq_one_letter_code
_entity_poly.pdbx_strand_id
1 'polypeptide(L)' 'MFKTAFKISFVALASLSFFVISCKNEKITTDEDTAKLSVPFEKYELENGLDVILHQDKSDPIVSLAIQYG' A
#
# COMPACT_ATOMS: atom_id res chain seq x y z
N MET A 1 27.89 46.74 5.94
CA MET A 1 27.03 45.88 5.10
C MET A 1 27.45 44.41 5.08
N PHE A 2 28.71 44.04 5.37
CA PHE A 2 29.17 42.64 5.42
C PHE A 2 28.74 41.82 6.66
N LYS A 3 28.59 42.45 7.84
CA LYS A 3 28.22 41.74 9.08
C LYS A 3 26.75 41.28 9.12
N THR A 4 25.86 41.95 8.40
CA THR A 4 24.44 41.59 8.30
C THR A 4 24.23 40.44 7.33
N ALA A 5 24.96 40.38 6.21
CA ALA A 5 24.93 39.26 5.28
C ALA A 5 25.41 37.94 5.92
N PHE A 6 26.43 37.99 6.79
CA PHE A 6 26.92 36.81 7.52
C PHE A 6 25.89 36.26 8.54
N LYS A 7 25.15 37.16 9.20
CA LYS A 7 24.07 36.79 10.13
C LYS A 7 22.83 36.25 9.40
N ILE A 8 22.50 36.81 8.24
CA ILE A 8 21.37 36.35 7.41
C ILE A 8 21.68 34.96 6.82
N SER A 9 22.93 34.69 6.44
CA SER A 9 23.38 33.36 6.00
C SER A 9 23.24 32.29 7.10
N PHE A 10 23.57 32.65 8.35
CA PHE A 10 23.45 31.73 9.49
C PHE A 10 21.98 31.45 9.88
N VAL A 11 21.09 32.44 9.72
CA VAL A 11 19.64 32.29 9.97
C VAL A 11 18.94 31.49 8.86
N ALA A 12 19.37 31.65 7.60
CA ALA A 12 18.82 30.89 6.47
C ALA A 12 19.20 29.40 6.52
N LEU A 13 20.40 29.07 7.00
CA LEU A 13 20.84 27.68 7.16
C LEU A 13 20.14 26.97 8.34
N ALA A 14 19.80 27.73 9.39
CA ALA A 14 19.06 27.22 10.55
C ALA A 14 17.57 26.95 10.25
N SER A 15 16.92 27.72 9.35
CA SER A 15 15.51 27.47 8.99
C SER A 15 15.34 26.28 8.03
N LEU A 16 16.34 25.98 7.20
CA LEU A 16 16.31 24.82 6.29
C LEU A 16 16.39 23.48 7.03
N SER A 17 16.97 23.47 8.24
CA SER A 17 17.05 22.28 9.10
C SER A 17 15.71 21.92 9.77
N PHE A 18 14.72 22.82 9.79
CA PHE A 18 13.41 22.57 10.40
C PHE A 18 12.47 21.76 9.49
N PHE A 19 12.73 21.70 8.18
CA PHE A 19 11.89 20.97 7.22
C PHE A 19 12.20 19.47 7.12
N VAL A 20 13.37 19.01 7.61
CA VAL A 20 13.80 17.61 7.44
C VAL A 20 13.38 16.67 8.57
N ILE A 21 12.75 17.18 9.64
CA ILE A 21 12.41 16.37 10.83
C ILE A 21 10.99 15.78 10.76
N SER A 22 10.14 16.19 9.80
CA SER A 22 8.78 15.65 9.68
C SER A 22 8.67 14.40 8.79
N CYS A 23 9.66 13.50 8.85
CA CYS A 23 9.46 12.09 8.52
C CYS A 23 9.38 11.31 9.83
N LYS A 24 8.18 11.29 10.41
CA LYS A 24 7.87 10.33 11.47
C LYS A 24 7.79 8.96 10.78
N ASN A 25 8.89 8.21 10.82
CA ASN A 25 8.83 6.78 10.60
C ASN A 25 8.06 6.19 11.79
N GLU A 26 6.73 6.32 11.76
CA GLU A 26 5.91 5.26 12.31
C GLU A 26 6.36 4.02 11.54
N LYS A 27 7.22 3.24 12.19
CA LYS A 27 7.20 1.81 12.01
C LYS A 27 5.75 1.46 12.32
N ILE A 28 4.92 1.45 11.26
CA ILE A 28 3.68 0.72 11.22
C ILE A 28 4.16 -0.66 11.64
N THR A 29 3.98 -0.95 12.93
CA THR A 29 3.73 -2.31 13.35
C THR A 29 2.56 -2.69 12.49
N THR A 30 2.86 -3.28 11.33
CA THR A 30 1.88 -4.05 10.61
C THR A 30 1.64 -5.25 11.51
N ASP A 31 0.87 -5.00 12.58
CA ASP A 31 -0.16 -5.92 12.96
C ASP A 31 -0.99 -6.03 11.69
N GLU A 32 -0.59 -6.99 10.84
CA GLU A 32 -1.26 -7.44 9.62
C GLU A 32 -2.60 -8.10 9.97
N ASP A 33 -3.29 -7.56 10.98
CA ASP A 33 -4.72 -7.66 11.24
C ASP A 33 -5.40 -6.41 10.66
N THR A 34 -4.86 -5.91 9.54
CA THR A 34 -5.77 -5.41 8.50
C THR A 34 -6.76 -6.53 8.29
N ALA A 35 -8.04 -6.31 8.61
CA ALA A 35 -9.08 -7.29 8.36
C ALA A 35 -8.96 -7.70 6.90
N LYS A 36 -8.25 -8.79 6.63
CA LYS A 36 -8.02 -9.29 5.28
C LYS A 36 -9.40 -9.65 4.82
N LEU A 37 -9.99 -8.80 3.99
CA LEU A 37 -11.18 -9.10 3.22
C LEU A 37 -10.77 -10.18 2.23
N SER A 38 -10.59 -11.38 2.75
CA SER A 38 -10.16 -12.57 2.05
C SER A 38 -11.37 -13.48 2.04
N VAL A 39 -11.91 -13.63 0.84
CA VAL A 39 -12.98 -14.58 0.58
C VAL A 39 -12.30 -15.93 0.33
N PRO A 40 -12.72 -17.03 1.01
CA PRO A 40 -12.14 -18.33 0.77
C PRO A 40 -12.46 -18.79 -0.66
N PHE A 41 -11.45 -19.27 -1.37
CA PHE A 41 -11.59 -19.81 -2.72
C PHE A 41 -10.71 -21.05 -2.88
N GLU A 42 -11.08 -21.87 -3.86
CA GLU A 42 -10.28 -23.00 -4.33
C GLU A 42 -9.64 -22.62 -5.66
N LYS A 43 -8.39 -23.02 -5.87
CA LYS A 43 -7.67 -22.85 -7.13
C LYS A 43 -7.36 -24.21 -7.73
N TYR A 44 -7.67 -24.36 -9.02
CA TYR A 44 -7.38 -25.55 -9.81
C TYR A 44 -6.59 -25.14 -11.05
N GLU A 45 -5.66 -26.00 -11.47
CA GLU A 45 -5.06 -25.92 -12.81
C GLU A 45 -5.58 -27.11 -13.61
N LEU A 46 -6.17 -26.83 -14.77
CA LEU A 46 -6.71 -27.83 -15.68
C LEU A 46 -5.59 -28.42 -16.55
N GLU A 47 -5.80 -29.62 -17.10
CA GLU A 47 -4.81 -30.30 -17.95
C GLU A 47 -4.39 -29.49 -19.19
N ASN A 48 -5.25 -28.59 -19.64
CA ASN A 48 -4.97 -27.67 -20.75
C ASN A 48 -4.25 -26.38 -20.34
N GLY A 49 -3.81 -26.28 -19.08
CA GLY A 49 -3.07 -25.14 -18.53
C GLY A 49 -3.93 -23.94 -18.12
N LEU A 50 -5.26 -24.10 -18.06
CA LEU A 50 -6.14 -23.03 -17.57
C LEU A 50 -6.23 -23.04 -16.04
N ASP A 51 -6.08 -21.87 -15.45
CA ASP A 51 -6.36 -21.64 -14.04
C ASP A 51 -7.87 -21.42 -13.81
N VAL A 52 -8.45 -22.12 -12.84
CA VAL A 52 -9.83 -21.93 -12.38
C VAL A 52 -9.81 -21.49 -10.92
N ILE A 53 -10.43 -20.34 -10.64
CA ILE A 53 -10.66 -19.84 -9.29
C ILE A 53 -12.14 -20.03 -8.95
N LEU A 54 -12.43 -20.88 -7.98
CA LEU A 54 -13.80 -21.22 -7.57
C LEU A 54 -14.06 -20.69 -6.15
N HIS A 55 -15.07 -19.83 -6.05
CA HIS A 55 -15.67 -19.46 -4.77
C HIS A 55 -17.11 -19.96 -4.73
N GLN A 56 -17.51 -20.57 -3.61
CA GLN A 56 -18.89 -21.01 -3.39
C GLN A 56 -19.52 -20.18 -2.26
N ASP A 57 -20.52 -19.38 -2.62
CA ASP A 57 -21.40 -18.71 -1.68
C ASP A 57 -22.74 -19.45 -1.61
N LYS A 58 -23.24 -19.72 -0.39
CA LYS A 58 -24.51 -20.42 -0.15
C LYS A 58 -25.61 -19.48 0.34
N SER A 59 -25.31 -18.19 0.50
CA SER A 59 -26.26 -17.19 0.97
C SER A 59 -27.26 -16.80 -0.12
N ASP A 60 -26.81 -16.68 -1.37
CA ASP A 60 -27.61 -16.29 -2.54
C ASP A 60 -27.63 -17.38 -3.63
N PRO A 61 -28.79 -17.65 -4.28
CA PRO A 61 -28.89 -18.66 -5.35
C PRO A 61 -28.49 -18.07 -6.72
N ILE A 62 -27.29 -17.51 -6.84
CA ILE A 62 -26.78 -16.86 -8.06
C ILE A 62 -25.50 -17.56 -8.53
N VAL A 63 -25.32 -17.68 -9.85
CA VAL A 63 -24.10 -18.21 -10.48
C VAL A 63 -23.49 -17.15 -11.40
N SER A 64 -22.18 -16.95 -11.31
CA SER A 64 -21.41 -16.01 -12.14
C SER A 64 -20.17 -16.69 -12.72
N LEU A 65 -19.80 -16.34 -13.95
CA LEU A 65 -18.62 -16.83 -14.65
C LEU A 65 -17.94 -15.66 -15.36
N ALA A 66 -16.63 -15.50 -15.14
CA ALA A 66 -15.78 -14.54 -15.83
C ALA A 66 -14.62 -15.28 -16.50
N ILE A 67 -14.32 -14.92 -17.75
CA ILE A 67 -13.24 -15.51 -18.53
C ILE A 67 -12.34 -14.37 -18.99
N GLN A 68 -11.05 -14.47 -18.70
CA GLN A 68 -10.02 -13.53 -19.14
C GLN A 68 -9.05 -14.26 -20.08
N TYR A 69 -8.79 -13.66 -21.24
CA TYR A 69 -7.68 -14.03 -22.12
C TYR A 69 -6.74 -12.83 -22.18
N GLY A 70 -5.43 -13.07 -22.09
CA GLY A 70 -4.38 -12.03 -22.08
C GLY A 70 -3.12 -12.51 -22.75
#